data_AF-A0A3N5NJC3-F1
#
_entry.id   AF-A0A3N5NJC3-F1
#
_cell.length_a   1.000
_cell.length_b   1.000
_cell.length_c   1.000
_cell.angle_alpha   90.00
_cell.angle_beta   90.00
_cell.angle_gamma   90.00
#
_symmetry.space_group_name_H-M   'P 1'
#
loop_
_entity.id
_entity.type
_entity.pdbx_description
1 polymer ?
#
loop_
_entity_poly.entity_id
_entity_poly.type
_entity_poly.pdbx_seq_one_letter_code
_entity_poly.pdbx_strand_id
1 'polypeptide(L)'
;HLVVFDIQPDGKLTNKRTFGPYEGLNGVKESHADGIAVDSDGRIYVGIQPGVQVFSKDGKSLGLIPTSQRPQNLAFGGPDKKTLWVATPSCLFSVQMLAKGYTGRAK
;
A
#
# COMPACT_ATOMS: atom_id res chain seq x y z
N HIS A 1 -3.37 -2.89 -11.67
CA HIS A 1 -4.25 -3.50 -10.64
C HIS A 1 -3.36 -4.22 -9.64
N LEU A 2 -3.78 -4.30 -8.37
CA LEU A 2 -3.13 -5.13 -7.36
C LEU A 2 -3.56 -6.57 -7.55
N VAL A 3 -2.64 -7.52 -7.40
CA VAL A 3 -2.90 -8.96 -7.50
C VAL A 3 -2.57 -9.66 -6.20
N VAL A 4 -3.26 -10.77 -5.94
CA VAL A 4 -2.99 -11.67 -4.82
C VAL A 4 -2.86 -13.10 -5.32
N PHE A 5 -2.15 -13.91 -4.55
CA PHE A 5 -1.90 -15.32 -4.80
C PHE A 5 -2.17 -16.10 -3.52
N ASP A 6 -2.52 -17.37 -3.68
CA ASP A 6 -2.51 -18.32 -2.58
C ASP A 6 -1.11 -18.93 -2.47
N ILE A 7 -0.56 -18.94 -1.25
CA ILE A 7 0.76 -19.51 -0.95
C ILE A 7 0.57 -20.95 -0.50
N GLN A 8 1.16 -21.88 -1.23
CA GLN A 8 1.13 -23.31 -0.90
C GLN A 8 2.14 -23.65 0.22
N PRO A 9 2.00 -24.78 0.93
CA PRO A 9 2.94 -25.19 1.97
C PRO A 9 4.40 -25.31 1.51
N ASP A 10 4.62 -25.55 0.21
CA ASP A 10 5.95 -25.62 -0.42
C ASP A 10 6.46 -24.24 -0.92
N GLY A 11 5.73 -23.16 -0.64
CA GLY A 11 6.05 -21.80 -1.05
C GLY A 11 5.63 -21.45 -2.48
N LYS A 12 5.05 -22.38 -3.26
CA LYS A 12 4.56 -22.06 -4.61
C LYS A 12 3.37 -21.11 -4.55
N LEU A 13 3.32 -20.20 -5.52
CA LEU A 13 2.21 -19.28 -5.72
C LEU A 13 1.19 -19.89 -6.69
N THR A 14 -0.08 -19.86 -6.29
CA THR A 14 -1.20 -20.37 -7.09
C THR A 14 -2.35 -19.38 -7.07
N ASN A 15 -3.39 -19.62 -7.88
CA ASN A 15 -4.64 -18.85 -7.86
C ASN A 15 -4.44 -17.33 -7.95
N LYS A 16 -3.65 -16.89 -8.94
CA LYS A 16 -3.45 -15.47 -9.23
C LYS A 16 -4.80 -14.83 -9.54
N ARG A 17 -5.16 -13.80 -8.77
CA ARG A 17 -6.40 -13.05 -8.98
C ARG A 17 -6.18 -11.57 -8.77
N THR A 18 -6.99 -10.76 -9.46
CA THR A 18 -7.04 -9.32 -9.21
C THR A 18 -7.66 -9.07 -7.84
N PHE A 19 -6.94 -8.33 -7.00
CA PHE A 19 -7.42 -7.88 -5.69
C PHE A 19 -8.21 -6.59 -5.82
N GLY A 20 -7.70 -5.62 -6.59
CA GLY A 20 -8.39 -4.36 -6.84
C GLY A 20 -7.76 -3.55 -7.98
N PRO A 21 -8.54 -2.74 -8.72
CA PRO A 21 -7.99 -1.81 -9.70
C PRO A 21 -7.23 -0.69 -8.99
N TYR A 22 -6.15 -0.21 -9.60
CA TYR A 22 -5.52 1.02 -9.15
C TYR A 22 -6.35 2.21 -9.63
N GLU A 23 -6.48 3.23 -8.79
CA GLU A 23 -6.98 4.53 -9.21
C GLU A 23 -5.93 5.16 -10.14
N GLY A 24 -6.33 5.46 -11.37
CA GLY A 24 -5.47 6.16 -12.31
C GLY A 24 -5.58 7.68 -12.12
N LEU A 25 -4.55 8.40 -12.54
CA LEU A 25 -4.70 9.81 -12.90
C LEU A 25 -5.38 9.89 -14.26
N ASN A 26 -6.33 10.83 -14.41
CA ASN A 26 -6.96 11.11 -15.70
C ASN A 26 -5.90 11.32 -16.79
N GLY A 27 -5.84 10.40 -17.76
CA GLY A 27 -4.91 10.44 -18.89
C GLY A 27 -3.58 9.70 -18.70
N VAL A 28 -3.25 9.22 -17.49
CA VAL A 28 -2.04 8.41 -17.24
C VAL A 28 -2.42 6.93 -17.26
N LYS A 29 -1.88 6.18 -18.23
CA LYS A 29 -2.15 4.73 -18.39
C LYS A 29 -1.43 3.87 -17.36
N GLU A 30 -0.29 4.33 -16.83
CA GLU A 30 0.55 3.57 -15.91
C GLU A 30 0.28 4.00 -14.47
N SER A 31 -0.04 3.04 -13.59
CA SER A 31 -0.23 3.34 -12.16
C SER A 31 1.09 3.66 -11.46
N HIS A 32 2.23 3.25 -12.05
CA HIS A 32 3.55 3.33 -11.44
C HIS A 32 3.58 2.82 -9.99
N ALA A 33 2.86 1.71 -9.76
CA ALA A 33 2.74 1.11 -8.44
C ALA A 33 4.08 0.56 -7.97
N ASP A 34 4.44 0.79 -6.71
CA ASP A 34 5.74 0.41 -6.16
C ASP A 34 5.57 -0.19 -4.74
N GLY A 35 6.00 0.49 -3.68
CA GLY A 35 5.91 0.00 -2.32
C GLY A 35 4.49 -0.37 -1.85
N ILE A 36 4.45 -1.29 -0.88
CA ILE A 36 3.23 -1.81 -0.25
C ILE A 36 3.41 -1.89 1.26
N ALA A 37 2.36 -1.57 2.01
CA ALA A 37 2.31 -1.75 3.46
C ALA A 37 0.94 -2.30 3.88
N VAL A 38 0.88 -2.90 5.07
CA VAL A 38 -0.35 -3.43 5.67
C VAL A 38 -0.53 -2.89 7.09
N ASP A 39 -1.76 -2.51 7.43
CA ASP A 39 -2.12 -2.13 8.80
C ASP A 39 -2.59 -3.34 9.63
N SER A 40 -2.88 -3.11 10.90
CA SER A 40 -3.34 -4.15 11.85
C SER A 40 -4.78 -4.64 11.57
N ASP A 41 -5.56 -3.93 10.76
CA ASP A 41 -6.90 -4.34 10.33
C ASP A 41 -6.86 -5.11 8.98
N GLY A 42 -5.66 -5.30 8.40
CA GLY A 42 -5.47 -5.97 7.12
C GLY A 42 -5.73 -5.09 5.89
N ARG A 43 -5.82 -3.76 6.06
CA ARG A 43 -5.90 -2.83 4.92
C ARG A 43 -4.55 -2.78 4.22
N ILE A 44 -4.59 -2.67 2.90
CA ILE A 44 -3.40 -2.63 2.04
C ILE A 44 -3.19 -1.20 1.54
N TYR A 45 -1.98 -0.69 1.72
CA TYR A 45 -1.56 0.63 1.26
C TYR A 45 -0.57 0.44 0.13
N VAL A 46 -0.84 1.01 -1.04
CA VAL A 46 0.03 0.88 -2.22
C VAL A 46 0.42 2.26 -2.71
N GLY A 47 1.72 2.49 -2.85
CA GLY A 47 2.24 3.68 -3.51
C GLY A 47 1.97 3.59 -5.01
N ILE A 48 1.22 4.54 -5.54
CA ILE A 48 0.89 4.69 -6.97
C ILE A 48 1.09 6.16 -7.39
N GLN A 49 1.03 6.47 -8.68
CA GLN A 49 0.80 7.84 -9.12
C GLN A 49 -0.73 8.08 -9.07
N PRO A 50 -1.27 8.81 -8.07
CA PRO A 50 -0.83 10.11 -7.53
C PRO A 50 -0.52 10.16 -6.01
N GLY A 51 -0.37 9.02 -5.34
CA GLY A 51 -0.21 8.97 -3.89
C GLY A 51 -0.27 7.56 -3.34
N VAL A 52 -0.77 7.41 -2.11
CA VAL A 52 -0.97 6.10 -1.49
C VAL A 52 -2.43 5.72 -1.59
N GLN A 53 -2.75 4.73 -2.43
CA GLN A 53 -4.10 4.17 -2.49
C GLN A 53 -4.28 3.14 -1.38
N VAL A 54 -5.43 3.22 -0.71
CA VAL A 54 -5.78 2.33 0.41
C VAL A 54 -6.89 1.38 -0.03
N PHE A 55 -6.65 0.09 0.15
CA PHE A 55 -7.63 -0.97 -0.07
C PHE A 55 -8.06 -1.57 1.27
N SER A 56 -9.32 -1.97 1.36
CA SER A 56 -9.78 -2.88 2.41
C SER A 56 -9.08 -4.24 2.27
N LYS A 57 -9.14 -5.06 3.32
CA LYS A 57 -8.65 -6.45 3.31
C LYS A 57 -9.30 -7.33 2.23
N ASP A 58 -10.44 -6.93 1.70
CA ASP A 58 -11.21 -7.65 0.68
C ASP A 58 -11.10 -7.02 -0.72
N GLY A 59 -10.17 -6.07 -0.93
CA GLY A 59 -9.88 -5.51 -2.26
C GLY A 59 -10.69 -4.30 -2.69
N LYS A 60 -11.64 -3.84 -1.88
CA LYS A 60 -12.37 -2.57 -2.13
C LYS A 60 -11.45 -1.35 -1.95
N SER A 61 -11.43 -0.42 -2.92
CA SER A 61 -10.76 0.88 -2.75
C SER A 61 -11.47 1.69 -1.65
N LEU A 62 -10.70 2.17 -0.68
CA LEU A 62 -11.16 3.00 0.44
C LEU A 62 -10.81 4.48 0.25
N GLY A 63 -9.89 4.78 -0.66
CA GLY A 63 -9.52 6.15 -1.02
C GLY A 63 -8.02 6.30 -1.29
N LEU A 64 -7.62 7.56 -1.46
CA LEU A 64 -6.27 7.96 -1.82
C LEU A 64 -5.73 9.01 -0.84
N ILE A 65 -4.51 8.81 -0.36
CA ILE A 65 -3.72 9.81 0.37
C ILE A 65 -2.80 10.48 -0.67
N PRO A 66 -3.07 11.72 -1.09
CA PRO A 66 -2.30 12.35 -2.16
C PRO A 66 -0.88 12.71 -1.71
N THR A 67 0.07 12.62 -2.63
CA THR A 67 1.44 13.12 -2.43
C THR A 67 1.84 14.02 -3.60
N SER A 68 2.71 15.01 -3.35
CA SER A 68 3.19 15.91 -4.40
C SER A 68 4.21 15.26 -5.35
N GLN A 69 4.79 14.13 -4.93
CA GLN A 69 5.68 13.30 -5.73
C GLN A 69 5.23 11.84 -5.69
N ARG A 70 5.57 11.07 -6.72
CA ARG A 70 5.27 9.64 -6.77
C ARG A 70 5.95 8.89 -5.61
N PRO A 71 5.20 8.14 -4.79
CA PRO A 71 5.77 7.23 -3.80
C PRO A 71 6.62 6.12 -4.45
N GLN A 72 7.76 5.83 -3.85
CA GLN A 72 8.60 4.68 -4.18
C GLN A 72 8.52 3.61 -3.08
N ASN A 73 8.37 4.01 -1.82
CA ASN A 73 8.16 3.06 -0.73
C ASN A 73 7.33 3.68 0.41
N LEU A 74 6.77 2.84 1.27
CA LEU A 74 6.03 3.26 2.45
C LEU A 74 6.08 2.22 3.57
N ALA A 75 6.04 2.69 4.81
CA ALA A 75 5.99 1.82 5.98
C ALA A 75 5.30 2.50 7.15
N PHE A 76 4.57 1.73 7.94
CA PHE A 76 4.14 2.19 9.26
C PHE A 76 5.31 2.13 10.25
N GLY A 77 5.50 3.20 11.01
CA GLY A 77 6.54 3.32 12.02
C GLY A 77 6.15 4.29 13.14
N GLY A 78 7.15 4.75 13.88
CA GLY A 78 6.97 5.51 15.12
C GLY A 78 6.71 4.62 16.34
N PRO A 79 6.78 5.17 17.57
CA PRO A 79 6.69 4.40 18.81
C PRO A 79 5.39 3.60 18.96
N ASP A 80 4.30 4.09 18.38
CA ASP A 80 2.97 3.48 18.43
C ASP A 80 2.55 2.82 17.10
N LYS A 81 3.45 2.78 16.10
CA LYS A 81 3.18 2.35 14.71
C LYS A 81 2.05 3.11 14.03
N LYS A 82 1.75 4.36 14.42
CA LYS A 82 0.69 5.18 13.79
C LYS A 82 1.21 6.27 12.85
N THR A 83 2.49 6.26 12.50
CA THR A 83 3.01 7.14 11.45
C THR A 83 3.20 6.35 10.17
N LEU A 84 2.54 6.74 9.08
CA LEU A 84 2.85 6.24 7.76
C LEU A 84 3.97 7.10 7.16
N TRP A 85 5.14 6.50 6.96
CA TRP A 85 6.25 7.10 6.24
C TRP A 85 6.12 6.80 4.75
N VAL A 86 6.36 7.78 3.90
CA VAL A 86 6.29 7.64 2.44
C VAL A 86 7.54 8.23 1.82
N ALA A 87 8.38 7.38 1.26
CA ALA A 87 9.59 7.77 0.56
C ALA A 87 9.28 8.07 -0.91
N THR A 88 9.76 9.21 -1.40
CA THR A 88 9.69 9.63 -2.80
C THR A 88 11.10 9.90 -3.32
N PRO A 89 11.30 10.22 -4.62
CA PRO A 89 12.63 10.39 -5.19
C PRO A 89 13.52 11.42 -4.48
N SER A 90 12.94 12.45 -3.85
CA SER A 90 13.71 13.50 -3.18
C SER A 90 13.19 13.92 -1.80
N CYS A 91 12.14 13.28 -1.29
CA CYS A 91 11.52 13.65 -0.02
C CYS A 91 11.08 12.40 0.77
N LEU A 92 10.96 12.58 2.09
CA LEU A 92 10.31 11.64 2.98
C LEU A 92 9.13 12.35 3.64
N PHE A 93 7.90 11.91 3.34
CA PHE A 93 6.70 12.40 3.98
C PHE A 93 6.35 11.55 5.20
N SER A 94 5.71 12.17 6.19
CA SER A 94 5.08 11.48 7.30
C SER A 94 3.61 11.88 7.39
N VAL A 95 2.75 10.90 7.63
CA VAL A 95 1.32 11.10 7.85
C VAL A 95 0.96 10.44 9.17
N GLN A 96 0.39 11.23 10.10
CA GLN A 96 -0.17 10.69 11.31
C GLN A 96 -1.49 9.98 10.98
N MET A 97 -1.57 8.70 11.33
CA MET A 97 -2.68 7.84 10.96
C MET A 97 -3.59 7.55 12.15
N LEU A 98 -4.88 7.36 11.87
CA LEU A 98 -5.80 6.71 12.79
C LEU A 98 -5.52 5.20 12.86
N ALA A 99 -5.21 4.60 11.71
CA ALA A 99 -4.78 3.22 11.57
C ALA A 99 -3.43 2.98 12.24
N LYS A 100 -3.23 1.77 12.74
CA LYS A 100 -1.99 1.31 13.34
C LYS A 100 -1.35 0.26 12.44
N GLY A 101 -0.06 0.39 12.15
CA GLY A 101 0.71 -0.59 11.41
C GLY A 101 0.68 -1.99 12.03
N TYR A 102 1.01 -2.99 11.24
CA TYR A 102 1.01 -4.39 11.67
C TYR A 102 1.71 -4.58 13.03
N THR A 103 1.00 -5.18 13.98
CA THR A 103 1.44 -5.32 15.37
C THR A 103 2.27 -6.58 15.60
N GLY A 104 2.17 -7.57 14.72
CA GLY A 104 3.02 -8.75 14.75
C GLY A 104 4.49 -8.44 14.47
N ARG A 105 5.33 -9.46 14.66
CA ARG A 105 6.74 -9.40 14.27
C ARG A 105 6.82 -9.66 12.76
N ALA A 106 7.32 -8.69 12.00
CA ALA A 106 7.89 -9.00 10.70
C ALA A 106 9.11 -9.88 11.00
N LYS A 107 8.99 -11.19 10.72
CA LYS A 107 10.13 -12.10 10.78
C LYS A 107 10.93 -11.96 9.50
#